data_AF-A0A7C2PK39-F1
#
_entry.id   AF-A0A7C2PK39-F1
#
_cell.length_a   1.000
_cell.length_b   1.000
_cell.length_c   1.000
_cell.angle_alpha   90.00
_cell.angle_beta   90.00
_cell.angle_gamma   90.00
#
_symmetry.space_group_name_H-M   'P 1'
#
loop_
_entity.id
_entity.type
_entity.pdbx_description
1 polymer ?
#
loop_
_entity_poly.entity_id
_entity_poly.type
_entity_poly.pdbx_seq_one_letter_code
_entity_poly.pdbx_strand_id
1 'polypeptide(L)'
;LNLIQDPLRILRAYRFSTVLGFEIEPDTRFYLRELSPLLSFRIIAGERIRYELYLILQTGNSAPTLELMVEDGVLFSVFPELSPMKHTSQRYYNEQNLLYHTIKALANFEKILVEKVEEYEKELVWIFKLAVLLHDIGKPQTISFDEEGNTHFYGHDRIGAEIAESIAERLKLSKRERNTTKKIGEASHVSSFTGCSTGSH
;
A
#
# COMPACT_ATOMS: atom_id res chain seq x y z
N LEU A 1 -19.53 -19.11 9.24
CA LEU A 1 -19.65 -19.86 7.97
C LEU A 1 -19.59 -19.00 6.70
N ASN A 2 -20.11 -17.75 6.68
CA ASN A 2 -20.18 -16.96 5.45
C ASN A 2 -18.83 -16.40 4.94
N LEU A 3 -17.95 -15.95 5.85
CA LEU A 3 -16.61 -15.45 5.49
C LEU A 3 -15.70 -16.53 4.89
N ILE A 4 -15.84 -17.79 5.32
CA ILE A 4 -15.05 -18.90 4.79
C ILE A 4 -15.46 -19.23 3.35
N GLN A 5 -16.74 -19.10 3.02
CA GLN A 5 -17.27 -19.36 1.68
C GLN A 5 -16.91 -18.27 0.67
N ASP A 6 -16.78 -17.01 1.12
CA ASP A 6 -16.34 -15.88 0.28
C ASP A 6 -15.41 -14.96 1.09
N PRO A 7 -14.10 -15.27 1.17
CA PRO A 7 -13.16 -14.50 1.98
C PRO A 7 -12.97 -13.05 1.50
N LEU A 8 -13.40 -12.71 0.28
CA LEU A 8 -13.45 -11.32 -0.19
C LEU A 8 -14.31 -10.41 0.72
N ARG A 9 -15.26 -10.99 1.45
CA ARG A 9 -16.08 -10.27 2.43
C ARG A 9 -15.25 -9.60 3.54
N ILE A 10 -14.04 -10.10 3.78
CA ILE A 10 -13.10 -9.46 4.71
C ILE A 10 -12.74 -8.08 4.17
N LEU A 11 -12.25 -8.00 2.94
CA LEU A 11 -11.88 -6.73 2.31
C LEU A 11 -13.09 -5.79 2.13
N ARG A 12 -14.28 -6.35 1.88
CA ARG A 12 -15.54 -5.58 1.85
C ARG A 12 -15.87 -4.89 3.16
N ALA A 13 -15.61 -5.52 4.29
CA ALA A 13 -15.87 -4.92 5.60
C ALA A 13 -15.04 -3.64 5.79
N TYR A 14 -13.75 -3.69 5.46
CA TYR A 14 -12.88 -2.51 5.46
C TYR A 14 -13.35 -1.47 4.45
N ARG A 15 -13.68 -1.87 3.22
CA ARG A 15 -14.27 -0.94 2.23
C ARG A 15 -15.52 -0.24 2.75
N PHE A 16 -16.46 -0.98 3.32
CA PHE A 16 -17.69 -0.42 3.84
C PHE A 16 -17.42 0.56 5.00
N SER A 17 -16.48 0.21 5.89
CA SER A 17 -16.02 1.12 6.94
C SER A 17 -15.42 2.40 6.35
N THR A 18 -14.58 2.32 5.31
CA THR A 18 -14.02 3.50 4.62
C THR A 18 -15.09 4.37 3.98
N VAL A 19 -16.01 3.76 3.23
CA VAL A 19 -16.98 4.48 2.39
C VAL A 19 -18.14 5.06 3.22
N LEU A 20 -18.58 4.33 4.25
CA LEU A 20 -19.75 4.72 5.07
C LEU A 20 -19.35 5.37 6.40
N GLY A 21 -18.07 5.31 6.79
CA GLY A 21 -17.55 5.97 7.98
C GLY A 21 -17.98 5.34 9.31
N PHE A 22 -18.35 4.04 9.32
CA PHE A 22 -18.66 3.33 10.55
C PHE A 22 -17.44 2.56 11.09
N GLU A 23 -17.46 2.27 12.39
CA GLU A 23 -16.48 1.38 13.04
C GLU A 23 -16.91 -0.08 12.96
N ILE A 24 -15.97 -0.97 12.61
CA ILE A 24 -16.23 -2.41 12.59
C ILE A 24 -16.35 -2.87 14.05
N GLU A 25 -17.47 -3.50 14.37
CA GLU A 25 -17.76 -4.04 15.71
C GLU A 25 -16.65 -5.02 16.17
N PRO A 26 -16.23 -5.00 17.46
CA PRO A 26 -15.05 -5.74 17.94
C PRO A 26 -15.04 -7.25 17.65
N ASP A 27 -16.14 -7.96 17.87
CA ASP A 27 -16.22 -9.41 17.62
C ASP A 27 -16.12 -9.69 16.12
N THR A 28 -16.78 -8.87 15.30
CA THR A 28 -16.67 -8.91 13.85
C THR A 28 -15.22 -8.73 13.42
N ARG A 29 -14.53 -7.68 13.91
CA ARG A 29 -13.13 -7.39 13.61
C ARG A 29 -12.21 -8.54 14.03
N PHE A 30 -12.47 -9.17 15.18
CA PHE A 30 -11.75 -10.37 15.61
C PHE A 30 -11.82 -11.48 14.55
N TYR A 31 -13.01 -11.84 14.07
CA TYR A 31 -13.15 -12.87 13.03
C TYR A 31 -12.53 -12.46 11.69
N LEU A 32 -12.57 -11.18 11.33
CA LEU A 32 -11.91 -10.68 10.11
C LEU A 32 -10.39 -10.89 10.17
N ARG A 33 -9.77 -10.68 11.33
CA ARG A 33 -8.34 -10.91 11.57
C ARG A 33 -7.99 -12.39 11.47
N GLU A 34 -8.70 -13.23 12.21
CA GLU A 34 -8.47 -14.69 12.25
C GLU A 34 -8.59 -15.33 10.86
N LEU A 35 -9.54 -14.85 10.05
CA LEU A 35 -9.79 -15.37 8.72
C LEU A 35 -9.03 -14.64 7.61
N SER A 36 -8.31 -13.56 7.92
CA SER A 36 -7.54 -12.78 6.94
C SER A 36 -6.59 -13.62 6.07
N PRO A 37 -5.93 -14.70 6.56
CA PRO A 37 -5.06 -15.52 5.71
C PRO A 37 -5.79 -16.22 4.55
N LEU A 38 -7.13 -16.35 4.61
CA LEU A 38 -7.94 -16.88 3.51
C LEU A 38 -8.13 -15.86 2.37
N LEU A 39 -7.90 -14.56 2.63
CA LEU A 39 -7.90 -13.48 1.63
C LEU A 39 -6.64 -13.57 0.76
N SER A 40 -6.57 -14.58 -0.12
CA SER A 40 -5.42 -14.82 -0.97
C SER A 40 -5.80 -14.96 -2.45
N PHE A 41 -4.85 -14.61 -3.33
CA PHE A 41 -4.99 -14.76 -4.79
C PHE A 41 -5.09 -16.22 -5.27
N ARG A 42 -4.88 -17.20 -4.38
CA ARG A 42 -5.10 -18.62 -4.68
C ARG A 42 -6.58 -18.99 -4.62
N ILE A 43 -7.36 -18.25 -3.83
CA ILE A 43 -8.78 -18.53 -3.57
C ILE A 43 -9.67 -17.52 -4.31
N ILE A 44 -9.21 -16.28 -4.47
CA ILE A 44 -10.00 -15.18 -5.01
C ILE A 44 -9.34 -14.64 -6.28
N ALA A 45 -10.14 -14.47 -7.33
CA ALA A 45 -9.71 -13.84 -8.58
C ALA A 45 -9.16 -12.42 -8.33
N GLY A 46 -8.04 -12.09 -8.97
CA GLY A 46 -7.34 -10.82 -8.80
C GLY A 46 -8.21 -9.60 -9.11
N GLU A 47 -9.10 -9.71 -10.10
CA GLU A 47 -10.04 -8.66 -10.49
C GLU A 47 -11.02 -8.31 -9.36
N ARG A 48 -11.40 -9.29 -8.54
CA ARG A 48 -12.31 -9.07 -7.41
C ARG A 48 -11.59 -8.34 -6.26
N ILE A 49 -10.36 -8.73 -5.96
CA ILE A 49 -9.52 -8.03 -4.99
C ILE A 49 -9.25 -6.59 -5.48
N ARG A 50 -8.86 -6.44 -6.75
CA ARG A 50 -8.65 -5.15 -7.41
C ARG A 50 -9.86 -4.23 -7.25
N TYR A 51 -11.07 -4.75 -7.47
CA TYR A 51 -12.28 -3.94 -7.38
C TYR A 51 -12.53 -3.39 -5.96
N GLU A 52 -12.34 -4.20 -4.91
CA GLU A 52 -12.50 -3.70 -3.53
C GLU A 52 -11.37 -2.72 -3.15
N LEU A 53 -10.13 -2.97 -3.59
CA LEU A 53 -9.00 -2.04 -3.41
C LEU A 53 -9.24 -0.70 -4.11
N TYR A 54 -9.73 -0.75 -5.36
CA TYR A 54 -10.15 0.44 -6.11
C TYR A 54 -11.12 1.26 -5.25
N LEU A 55 -12.19 0.64 -4.74
CA LEU A 55 -13.19 1.37 -3.97
C LEU A 55 -12.66 1.94 -2.64
N ILE A 56 -11.71 1.28 -1.97
CA ILE A 56 -11.04 1.81 -0.77
C ILE A 56 -10.17 3.01 -1.14
N LEU A 57 -9.22 2.81 -2.06
CA LEU A 57 -8.19 3.80 -2.40
C LEU A 57 -8.77 5.00 -3.18
N GLN A 58 -9.88 4.82 -3.89
CA GLN A 58 -10.55 5.89 -4.61
C GLN A 58 -11.19 6.93 -3.67
N THR A 59 -11.46 6.58 -2.40
CA THR A 59 -11.97 7.55 -1.42
C THR A 59 -10.95 8.64 -1.13
N GLY A 60 -11.37 9.80 -0.62
CA GLY A 60 -10.44 10.87 -0.24
C GLY A 60 -9.62 10.61 1.03
N ASN A 61 -9.95 9.56 1.80
CA ASN A 61 -9.42 9.32 3.14
C ASN A 61 -9.20 7.81 3.39
N SER A 62 -8.35 7.20 2.59
CA SER A 62 -8.08 5.75 2.63
C SER A 62 -6.97 5.38 3.60
N ALA A 63 -6.06 6.31 3.95
CA ALA A 63 -4.92 6.03 4.83
C ALA A 63 -5.31 5.40 6.19
N PRO A 64 -6.34 5.89 6.93
CA PRO A 64 -6.74 5.28 8.20
C PRO A 64 -7.25 3.84 8.04
N THR A 65 -7.92 3.53 6.92
CA THR A 65 -8.36 2.14 6.66
C THR A 65 -7.18 1.23 6.35
N LEU A 66 -6.19 1.71 5.59
CA LEU A 66 -4.98 0.93 5.33
C LEU A 66 -4.20 0.67 6.63
N GLU A 67 -4.11 1.65 7.53
CA GLU A 67 -3.51 1.49 8.85
C GLU A 67 -4.24 0.41 9.67
N LEU A 68 -5.58 0.46 9.71
CA LEU A 68 -6.40 -0.57 10.35
C LEU A 68 -6.17 -1.97 9.76
N MET A 69 -6.08 -2.07 8.43
CA MET A 69 -5.78 -3.33 7.74
C MET A 69 -4.36 -3.84 8.03
N VAL A 70 -3.40 -2.96 8.32
CA VAL A 70 -2.03 -3.31 8.74
C VAL A 70 -1.99 -3.83 10.17
N GLU A 71 -2.76 -3.23 11.07
CA GLU A 71 -2.94 -3.73 12.45
C GLU A 71 -3.56 -5.11 12.45
N ASP A 72 -4.56 -5.31 11.59
CA ASP A 72 -5.35 -6.54 11.52
C ASP A 72 -4.69 -7.65 10.68
N GLY A 73 -3.58 -7.37 9.99
CA GLY A 73 -2.88 -8.31 9.13
C GLY A 73 -3.53 -8.56 7.76
N VAL A 74 -4.69 -7.93 7.52
CA VAL A 74 -5.46 -8.04 6.27
C VAL A 74 -4.67 -7.49 5.09
N LEU A 75 -3.95 -6.37 5.27
CA LEU A 75 -3.17 -5.79 4.17
C LEU A 75 -2.06 -6.74 3.70
N PHE A 76 -1.46 -7.51 4.61
CA PHE A 76 -0.41 -8.49 4.26
C PHE A 76 -0.93 -9.74 3.57
N SER A 77 -2.22 -10.04 3.72
CA SER A 77 -2.85 -11.14 2.97
C SER A 77 -3.00 -10.77 1.49
N VAL A 78 -3.19 -9.48 1.20
CA VAL A 78 -3.25 -8.94 -0.17
C VAL A 78 -1.86 -8.60 -0.72
N PHE A 79 -1.01 -7.98 0.10
CA PHE A 79 0.33 -7.55 -0.26
C PHE A 79 1.35 -8.10 0.74
N PRO A 80 1.68 -9.41 0.65
CA PRO A 80 2.68 -10.01 1.54
C PRO A 80 4.04 -9.30 1.46
N GLU A 81 4.34 -8.67 0.32
CA GLU A 81 5.55 -7.91 0.07
C GLU A 81 5.69 -6.64 0.94
N LEU A 82 4.60 -6.16 1.56
CA LEU A 82 4.64 -5.05 2.52
C LEU A 82 5.07 -5.49 3.93
N SER A 83 5.03 -6.80 4.24
CA SER A 83 5.37 -7.30 5.58
C SER A 83 6.80 -6.97 6.02
N PRO A 84 7.84 -7.14 5.17
CA PRO A 84 9.20 -6.73 5.51
C PRO A 84 9.33 -5.24 5.86
N MET A 85 8.53 -4.37 5.22
CA MET A 85 8.55 -2.92 5.50
C MET A 85 8.13 -2.61 6.93
N LYS A 86 7.15 -3.35 7.49
CA LYS A 86 6.71 -3.19 8.89
C LYS A 86 7.79 -3.58 9.90
N HIS A 87 8.67 -4.51 9.54
CA HIS A 87 9.73 -5.02 10.41
C HIS A 87 11.09 -4.31 10.22
N THR A 88 11.15 -3.28 9.38
CA THR A 88 12.35 -2.45 9.26
C THR A 88 12.62 -1.72 10.57
N SER A 89 13.90 -1.61 10.94
CA SER A 89 14.32 -0.96 12.19
C SER A 89 14.07 0.54 12.14
N GLN A 90 13.63 1.11 13.27
CA GLN A 90 13.60 2.56 13.52
C GLN A 90 14.97 3.23 13.34
N ARG A 91 16.06 2.47 13.37
CA ARG A 91 17.40 3.02 13.12
C ARG A 91 17.55 3.60 11.71
N TYR A 92 16.76 3.14 10.74
CA TYR A 92 16.90 3.50 9.32
C TYR A 92 15.90 4.56 8.87
N TYR A 93 14.86 4.80 9.66
CA TYR A 93 13.80 5.76 9.37
C TYR A 93 13.51 6.49 10.66
N ASN A 94 13.52 7.82 10.67
CA ASN A 94 13.18 8.65 11.85
C ASN A 94 11.71 8.47 12.32
N GLU A 95 11.03 7.43 11.85
CA GLU A 95 9.67 7.03 12.09
C GLU A 95 9.60 5.60 12.67
N GLN A 96 8.40 5.10 13.00
CA GLN A 96 8.24 3.78 13.62
C GLN A 96 8.78 2.62 12.77
N ASN A 97 8.59 2.65 11.45
CA ASN A 97 9.11 1.72 10.46
C ASN A 97 8.80 2.25 9.05
N LEU A 98 9.37 1.63 8.01
CA LEU A 98 9.15 2.00 6.61
C LEU A 98 7.68 1.94 6.18
N LEU A 99 6.91 0.94 6.61
CA LEU A 99 5.51 0.84 6.21
C LEU A 99 4.69 2.02 6.76
N TYR A 100 4.95 2.41 8.01
CA TYR A 100 4.32 3.57 8.63
C TYR A 100 4.67 4.88 7.87
N HIS A 101 5.92 5.04 7.46
CA HIS A 101 6.34 6.14 6.57
C HIS A 101 5.54 6.15 5.25
N THR A 102 5.38 4.98 4.62
CA THR A 102 4.60 4.84 3.39
C THR A 102 3.12 5.20 3.58
N ILE A 103 2.49 4.78 4.69
CA ILE A 103 1.09 5.12 4.99
C ILE A 103 0.94 6.63 5.24
N LYS A 104 1.89 7.27 5.93
CA LYS A 104 1.92 8.73 6.07
C LYS A 104 2.10 9.46 4.75
N ALA A 105 2.99 8.98 3.89
CA ALA A 105 3.18 9.53 2.56
C ALA A 105 1.87 9.51 1.76
N LEU A 106 1.11 8.41 1.86
CA LEU A 106 -0.22 8.29 1.27
C LEU A 106 -1.22 9.29 1.87
N ALA A 107 -1.25 9.45 3.21
CA ALA A 107 -2.12 10.43 3.87
C ALA A 107 -1.78 11.88 3.46
N ASN A 108 -0.50 12.21 3.29
CA ASN A 108 -0.09 13.52 2.80
C ASN A 108 -0.44 13.69 1.32
N PHE A 109 -0.25 12.65 0.52
CA PHE A 109 -0.66 12.62 -0.88
C PHE A 109 -2.18 12.88 -1.02
N GLU A 110 -3.01 12.30 -0.16
CA GLU A 110 -4.46 12.55 -0.13
C GLU A 110 -4.84 14.02 0.08
N LYS A 111 -4.10 14.75 0.94
CA LYS A 111 -4.36 16.17 1.24
C LYS A 111 -4.15 17.07 0.04
N ILE A 112 -3.14 16.78 -0.78
CA ILE A 112 -2.80 17.59 -1.96
C ILE A 112 -3.53 17.14 -3.24
N LEU A 113 -4.08 15.92 -3.21
CA LEU A 113 -4.73 15.30 -4.36
C LEU A 113 -5.94 16.10 -4.84
N VAL A 114 -6.66 16.69 -3.89
CA VAL A 114 -7.85 17.53 -4.11
C VAL A 114 -7.52 18.73 -4.99
N GLU A 115 -6.29 19.24 -4.95
CA GLU A 115 -5.89 20.45 -5.66
C GLU A 115 -5.22 20.19 -7.02
N LYS A 116 -4.65 19.00 -7.21
CA LYS A 116 -3.72 18.72 -8.33
C LYS A 116 -4.25 17.75 -9.39
N VAL A 117 -5.30 17.00 -9.10
CA VAL A 117 -5.78 15.96 -10.03
C VAL A 117 -6.82 16.53 -11.00
N GLU A 118 -6.48 16.47 -12.28
CA GLU A 118 -7.39 16.84 -13.36
C GLU A 118 -8.58 15.86 -13.46
N GLU A 119 -9.69 16.32 -14.04
CA GLU A 119 -10.92 15.52 -14.10
C GLU A 119 -10.75 14.16 -14.79
N TYR A 120 -9.95 14.09 -15.86
CA TYR A 120 -9.68 12.84 -16.58
C TYR A 120 -8.74 11.88 -15.83
N GLU A 121 -8.05 12.36 -14.79
CA GLU A 121 -7.16 11.55 -13.95
C GLU A 121 -7.85 11.07 -12.67
N LYS A 122 -9.06 11.59 -12.36
CA LYS A 122 -9.85 11.17 -11.19
C LYS A 122 -10.04 9.65 -11.15
N GLU A 123 -10.21 8.98 -12.30
CA GLU A 123 -10.34 7.52 -12.37
C GLU A 123 -9.05 6.75 -12.01
N LEU A 124 -7.90 7.41 -12.05
CA LEU A 124 -6.58 6.85 -11.76
C LEU A 124 -6.08 7.19 -10.36
N VAL A 125 -6.86 7.91 -9.55
CA VAL A 125 -6.48 8.29 -8.19
C VAL A 125 -6.08 7.09 -7.34
N TRP A 126 -6.85 6.01 -7.42
CA TRP A 126 -6.51 4.77 -6.72
C TRP A 126 -5.19 4.14 -7.19
N ILE A 127 -4.83 4.29 -8.48
CA ILE A 127 -3.54 3.83 -9.02
C ILE A 127 -2.40 4.69 -8.49
N PHE A 128 -2.60 6.01 -8.43
CA PHE A 128 -1.60 6.89 -7.85
C PHE A 128 -1.33 6.55 -6.38
N LYS A 129 -2.37 6.31 -5.59
CA LYS A 129 -2.23 5.87 -4.20
C LYS A 129 -1.63 4.48 -4.07
N LEU A 130 -2.00 3.55 -4.94
CA LEU A 130 -1.35 2.24 -5.01
C LEU A 130 0.14 2.40 -5.29
N ALA A 131 0.53 3.29 -6.21
CA ALA A 131 1.93 3.55 -6.49
C ALA A 131 2.66 4.16 -5.29
N VAL A 132 2.04 5.10 -4.56
CA VAL A 132 2.58 5.61 -3.29
C VAL A 132 2.71 4.50 -2.26
N LEU A 133 1.76 3.58 -2.15
CA LEU A 133 1.85 2.43 -1.24
C LEU A 133 3.02 1.49 -1.58
N LEU A 134 3.47 1.46 -2.84
CA LEU A 134 4.50 0.55 -3.33
C LEU A 134 5.86 1.23 -3.58
N HIS A 135 5.98 2.56 -3.46
CA HIS A 135 7.14 3.32 -3.96
C HIS A 135 8.49 2.87 -3.38
N ASP A 136 8.49 2.45 -2.11
CA ASP A 136 9.68 2.03 -1.39
C ASP A 136 9.71 0.52 -1.08
N ILE A 137 8.86 -0.27 -1.75
CA ILE A 137 8.67 -1.70 -1.43
C ILE A 137 9.94 -2.56 -1.62
N GLY A 138 10.91 -2.06 -2.40
CA GLY A 138 12.21 -2.70 -2.62
C GLY A 138 13.29 -2.36 -1.59
N LYS A 139 13.07 -1.36 -0.70
CA LYS A 139 14.08 -0.95 0.29
C LYS A 139 14.46 -2.05 1.28
N PRO A 140 13.52 -2.85 1.83
CA PRO A 140 13.89 -3.90 2.79
C PRO A 140 14.91 -4.92 2.26
N GLN A 141 14.90 -5.18 0.94
CA GLN A 141 15.78 -6.15 0.28
C GLN A 141 17.16 -5.59 -0.08
N THR A 142 17.36 -4.27 0.01
CA THR A 142 18.59 -3.59 -0.44
C THR A 142 19.31 -2.82 0.67
N ILE A 143 18.94 -3.05 1.92
CA ILE A 143 19.61 -2.46 3.07
C ILE A 143 21.10 -2.85 3.05
N SER A 144 21.96 -1.85 3.02
CA SER A 144 23.41 -1.98 3.07
C SER A 144 24.00 -0.92 4.00
N PHE A 145 25.22 -1.17 4.50
CA PHE A 145 25.95 -0.27 5.38
C PHE A 145 27.32 0.05 4.78
N ASP A 146 27.71 1.32 4.82
CA ASP A 146 29.09 1.70 4.52
C ASP A 146 30.01 1.52 5.74
N GLU A 147 31.30 1.83 5.57
CA GLU A 147 32.33 1.69 6.61
C GLU A 147 32.07 2.59 7.83
N GLU A 148 31.31 3.68 7.66
CA GLU A 148 30.93 4.63 8.70
C GLU A 148 29.62 4.22 9.41
N GLY A 149 28.93 3.20 8.90
CA GLY A 149 27.67 2.68 9.43
C GLY A 149 26.44 3.44 8.94
N ASN A 150 26.56 4.27 7.91
CA ASN A 150 25.40 4.91 7.26
C ASN A 150 24.64 3.87 6.42
N THR A 151 23.32 4.05 6.34
CA THR A 151 22.43 3.10 5.66
C THR A 151 22.19 3.54 4.22
N HIS A 152 22.36 2.60 3.29
CA HIS A 152 22.12 2.80 1.86
C HIS A 152 21.11 1.78 1.31
N PHE A 153 20.41 2.15 0.24
CA PHE A 153 19.38 1.34 -0.41
C PHE A 153 19.64 1.21 -1.93
N TYR A 154 20.87 0.91 -2.33
CA TYR A 154 21.23 0.86 -3.75
C TYR A 154 20.42 -0.21 -4.50
N GLY A 155 19.81 0.17 -5.63
CA GLY A 155 19.02 -0.73 -6.46
C GLY A 155 17.61 -1.04 -5.92
N HIS A 156 17.14 -0.35 -4.88
CA HIS A 156 15.77 -0.53 -4.35
C HIS A 156 14.69 -0.18 -5.37
N ASP A 157 14.98 0.76 -6.27
CA ASP A 157 14.14 1.18 -7.39
C ASP A 157 13.90 0.03 -8.36
N ARG A 158 14.97 -0.67 -8.78
CA ARG A 158 14.86 -1.84 -9.66
C ARG A 158 14.09 -2.98 -9.00
N ILE A 159 14.44 -3.33 -7.76
CA ILE A 159 13.75 -4.40 -7.02
C ILE A 159 12.29 -4.02 -6.77
N GLY A 160 12.03 -2.77 -6.39
CA GLY A 160 10.68 -2.23 -6.20
C GLY A 160 9.83 -2.31 -7.47
N ALA A 161 10.41 -1.98 -8.62
CA ALA A 161 9.73 -2.09 -9.91
C ALA A 161 9.36 -3.54 -10.28
N GLU A 162 10.25 -4.49 -10.02
CA GLU A 162 9.98 -5.93 -10.23
C GLU A 162 8.83 -6.42 -9.33
N ILE A 163 8.83 -6.03 -8.05
CA ILE A 163 7.76 -6.34 -7.10
C ILE A 163 6.44 -5.69 -7.54
N ALA A 164 6.46 -4.41 -7.94
CA ALA A 164 5.28 -3.68 -8.37
C ALA A 164 4.66 -4.28 -9.65
N GLU A 165 5.46 -4.74 -10.61
CA GLU A 165 4.95 -5.44 -11.80
C GLU A 165 4.26 -6.75 -11.41
N SER A 166 4.87 -7.55 -10.52
CA SER A 166 4.24 -8.78 -10.03
C SER A 166 2.90 -8.51 -9.35
N ILE A 167 2.83 -7.48 -8.50
CA ILE A 167 1.57 -7.04 -7.87
C ILE A 167 0.54 -6.63 -8.92
N ALA A 168 0.95 -5.86 -9.93
CA ALA A 168 0.06 -5.40 -10.98
C ALA A 168 -0.52 -6.56 -11.82
N GLU A 169 0.29 -7.58 -12.10
CA GLU A 169 -0.15 -8.80 -12.78
C GLU A 169 -1.14 -9.61 -11.92
N ARG A 170 -0.86 -9.76 -10.61
CA ARG A 170 -1.79 -10.42 -9.66
C ARG A 170 -3.13 -9.70 -9.60
N LEU A 171 -3.11 -8.36 -9.61
CA LEU A 171 -4.30 -7.52 -9.61
C LEU A 171 -4.98 -7.40 -10.99
N LYS A 172 -4.36 -7.91 -12.06
CA LYS A 172 -4.88 -7.85 -13.43
C LYS A 172 -5.07 -6.41 -13.91
N LEU A 173 -4.11 -5.55 -13.60
CA LEU A 173 -4.12 -4.16 -14.05
C LEU A 173 -4.01 -4.07 -15.57
N SER A 174 -4.78 -3.17 -16.16
CA SER A 174 -4.70 -2.80 -17.57
C SER A 174 -3.34 -2.19 -17.91
N LYS A 175 -3.00 -2.15 -19.21
CA LYS A 175 -1.76 -1.51 -19.68
C LYS A 175 -1.65 -0.04 -19.25
N ARG A 176 -2.78 0.69 -19.27
CA ARG A 176 -2.83 2.09 -18.85
C ARG A 176 -2.48 2.23 -17.37
N GLU A 177 -3.12 1.45 -16.50
CA GLU A 177 -2.88 1.45 -15.06
C GLU A 177 -1.43 1.06 -14.73
N ARG A 178 -0.89 0.01 -15.35
CA ARG A 178 0.51 -0.42 -15.16
C ARG A 178 1.52 0.67 -15.52
N ASN A 179 1.31 1.34 -16.65
CA ASN A 179 2.19 2.43 -17.08
C ASN A 179 2.14 3.61 -16.09
N THR A 180 0.98 3.88 -15.49
CA THR A 180 0.85 4.93 -14.48
C THR A 180 1.60 4.59 -13.19
N THR A 181 1.51 3.35 -12.70
CA THR A 181 2.25 2.92 -11.50
C THR A 181 3.78 3.06 -11.69
N LYS A 182 4.30 2.76 -12.89
CA LYS A 182 5.74 2.89 -13.21
C LYS A 182 6.24 4.33 -13.12
N LYS A 183 5.48 5.28 -13.68
CA LYS A 183 5.86 6.70 -13.67
C LYS A 183 6.02 7.29 -12.27
N ILE A 184 5.27 6.78 -11.28
CA ILE A 184 5.41 7.23 -9.88
C ILE A 184 6.59 6.55 -9.19
N GLY A 185 6.85 5.28 -9.49
CA GLY A 185 8.06 4.58 -9.01
C GLY A 185 9.36 5.13 -9.59
N GLU A 186 9.30 5.84 -10.72
CA GLU A 186 10.43 6.63 -11.27
C GLU A 186 10.50 8.04 -10.67
N ALA A 187 9.38 8.55 -10.16
CA ALA A 187 9.28 9.84 -9.48
C ALA A 187 9.72 9.78 -8.00
N SER A 188 10.55 8.79 -7.61
CA SER A 188 11.11 8.52 -6.28
C SER A 188 11.80 9.70 -5.56
N HIS A 189 11.74 10.90 -6.13
CA HIS A 189 11.78 12.17 -5.41
C HIS A 189 10.39 12.57 -4.84
N VAL A 190 9.63 11.59 -4.34
CA VAL A 190 8.46 11.75 -3.43
C VAL A 190 8.92 12.31 -2.06
N SER A 191 10.23 12.54 -1.86
CA SER A 191 10.79 13.35 -0.75
C SER A 191 10.14 14.73 -0.62
N SER A 192 9.58 15.26 -1.71
CA SER A 192 8.77 16.49 -1.71
C SER A 192 7.42 16.38 -1.00
N PHE A 193 6.87 15.16 -0.79
CA PHE A 193 5.58 14.93 -0.11
C PHE A 193 5.72 14.43 1.33
N THR A 194 6.92 13.97 1.70
CA THR A 194 7.21 13.42 3.03
C THR A 194 7.99 14.39 3.92
N GLY A 195 8.49 15.51 3.37
CA GLY A 195 9.29 16.49 4.12
C GLY A 195 10.63 15.91 4.62
N CYS A 196 11.01 14.72 4.15
CA CYS A 196 12.22 14.05 4.56
C CYS A 196 13.31 14.31 3.52
N SER A 197 14.26 15.17 3.86
CA SER A 197 15.54 15.25 3.16
C SER A 197 16.31 13.97 3.43
N THR A 198 16.20 12.98 2.55
CA THR A 198 17.30 12.04 2.38
C THR A 198 18.46 12.87 1.84
N GLY A 199 19.40 13.24 2.72
CA GLY A 199 20.61 13.94 2.34
C GLY A 199 21.38 13.08 1.35
N SER A 200 21.28 13.43 0.07
CA SER A 200 22.14 12.92 -0.99
C SER A 200 23.31 13.89 -1.13
N HIS A 201 24.47 13.49 -0.60
CA HIS A 201 25.77 13.88 -1.10
C HIS A 201 26.51 12.62 -1.53
#